data_AF-A0A495K7K1-F1
#
_entry.id   AF-A0A495K7K1-F1
#
_cell.length_a   1.000
_cell.length_b   1.000
_cell.length_c   1.000
_cell.angle_alpha   90.00
_cell.angle_beta   90.00
_cell.angle_gamma   90.00
#
_symmetry.space_group_name_H-M   'P 1'
#
loop_
_entity.id
_entity.type
_entity.pdbx_description
1 polymer ?
#
loop_
_entity_poly.entity_id
_entity_poly.type
_entity_poly.pdbx_seq_one_letter_code
_entity_poly.pdbx_strand_id
1 'polypeptide(L)'
;MSYALPPKVKPKVGTRWANELRPFLSDGEEIWAFLRVTRLKPMTEGVAVTNRRLLGFWGLGHGGKHVLLEAAADEILRVEYPEKFGRRKLMVTTTTKEINFGDVRNDEFEFVQYYVSYLIEASGKGTQRGPQESPRPEVAAPIIAVPSRSDKNEREAFPVYGRALDSFWSRPIQTYSAIGELPWFVVNNAPVGLLAAFEDRLLVVGLVQGRYGSSVETSAAAFAYADIAKIEYPGGFVDGVLEVRTVSDLGSARPSISLRLPRSVYEEVAPKIEAVRAVVASLQPMPVPVAQSPLRPQGDTIGDQERKLIRDNSGPNEEPWMIIHGGDGAGVLAAFDDRLLVSTKVESKKGGVRTNTAFSFTNIKKIEYTEGQSNDVLEVVTWKRRDANDQSNRLELPVGLRKKVLPNVQELRRRVFPVDGPPVSMWKPPLPPRVVAEPPSGSGLVAELQKLADLHAQGLIDDDEFKEAKRAVIAGRAK
;
A
#
# COMPACT_ATOMS: atom_id res chain seq x y z
N MET A 1 13.84 1.50 -24.69
CA MET A 1 13.40 0.70 -23.52
C MET A 1 13.52 1.59 -22.30
N SER A 2 12.43 1.82 -21.57
CA SER A 2 12.45 2.61 -20.32
C SER A 2 12.55 1.65 -19.15
N TYR A 3 13.49 1.87 -18.24
CA TYR A 3 13.65 1.10 -17.00
C TYR A 3 13.97 2.04 -15.84
N ALA A 4 13.54 1.67 -14.65
CA ALA A 4 13.86 2.40 -13.44
C ALA A 4 15.27 2.08 -12.93
N LEU A 5 15.91 3.07 -12.32
CA LEU A 5 17.24 2.95 -11.72
C LEU A 5 17.18 3.34 -10.24
N PRO A 6 17.97 2.68 -9.36
CA PRO A 6 18.16 3.13 -8.01
C PRO A 6 18.83 4.52 -8.01
N PRO A 7 18.60 5.35 -6.97
CA PRO A 7 19.12 6.73 -6.93
C PRO A 7 20.64 6.86 -7.14
N LYS A 8 21.40 5.80 -6.85
CA LYS A 8 22.87 5.78 -6.93
C LYS A 8 23.42 5.14 -8.19
N VAL A 9 22.57 4.67 -9.11
CA VAL A 9 22.99 4.14 -10.40
C VAL A 9 22.85 5.24 -11.44
N LYS A 10 23.96 5.63 -12.06
CA LYS A 10 23.96 6.65 -13.11
C LYS A 10 23.22 6.10 -14.35
N PRO A 11 22.44 6.92 -15.08
CA PRO A 11 21.75 6.50 -16.30
C PRO A 11 22.63 5.76 -17.30
N LYS A 12 23.87 6.25 -17.52
CA LYS A 12 24.87 5.62 -18.41
C LYS A 12 25.19 4.17 -18.03
N VAL A 13 25.22 3.85 -16.73
CA VAL A 13 25.47 2.49 -16.23
C VAL A 13 24.25 1.60 -16.52
N GLY A 14 23.04 2.12 -16.29
CA GLY A 14 21.80 1.44 -16.65
C GLY A 14 21.72 1.12 -18.15
N THR A 15 22.08 2.07 -19.01
CA THR A 15 22.10 1.87 -20.48
C THR A 15 23.09 0.80 -20.88
N ARG A 16 24.28 0.79 -20.27
CA ARG A 16 25.26 -0.28 -20.48
C ARG A 16 24.69 -1.63 -20.08
N TRP A 17 24.11 -1.76 -18.88
CA TRP A 17 23.52 -3.00 -18.40
C TRP A 17 22.37 -3.50 -19.28
N ALA A 18 21.49 -2.60 -19.72
CA ALA A 18 20.40 -2.95 -20.64
C ALA A 18 20.91 -3.49 -21.97
N ASN A 19 21.95 -2.86 -22.54
CA ASN A 19 22.57 -3.33 -23.77
C ASN A 19 23.26 -4.70 -23.60
N GLU A 20 23.93 -4.92 -22.48
CA GLU A 20 24.59 -6.20 -22.16
C GLU A 20 23.59 -7.34 -21.91
N LEU A 21 22.44 -7.05 -21.31
CA LEU A 21 21.41 -8.06 -21.03
C LEU A 21 20.50 -8.35 -22.23
N ARG A 22 20.42 -7.45 -23.22
CA ARG A 22 19.52 -7.58 -24.37
C ARG A 22 19.58 -8.94 -25.08
N PRO A 23 20.76 -9.56 -25.31
CA PRO A 23 20.83 -10.88 -25.95
C PRO A 23 20.29 -12.04 -25.10
N PHE A 24 20.07 -11.81 -23.80
CA PHE A 24 19.60 -12.81 -22.84
C PHE A 24 18.10 -12.68 -22.55
N LEU A 25 17.44 -11.63 -23.05
CA LEU A 25 16.00 -11.43 -22.91
C LEU A 25 15.25 -12.29 -23.94
N SER A 26 14.16 -12.91 -23.49
CA SER A 26 13.25 -13.65 -24.37
C SER A 26 12.43 -12.67 -25.22
N ASP A 27 11.79 -13.16 -26.28
CA ASP A 27 10.86 -12.34 -27.07
C ASP A 27 9.73 -11.80 -26.18
N GLY A 28 9.53 -10.47 -26.25
CA GLY A 28 8.56 -9.73 -25.43
C GLY A 28 8.97 -9.56 -23.95
N GLU A 29 10.17 -9.97 -23.56
CA GLU A 29 10.70 -9.73 -22.22
C GLU A 29 11.26 -8.31 -22.11
N GLU A 30 10.74 -7.54 -21.15
CA GLU A 30 11.12 -6.15 -20.93
C GLU A 30 11.74 -5.97 -19.54
N ILE A 31 12.79 -5.16 -19.44
CA ILE A 31 13.41 -4.78 -18.17
C ILE A 31 12.58 -3.65 -17.56
N TRP A 32 12.03 -3.87 -16.37
CA TRP A 32 11.33 -2.83 -15.61
C TRP A 32 12.27 -2.02 -14.73
N ALA A 33 13.23 -2.67 -14.07
CA ALA A 33 14.17 -1.99 -13.18
C ALA A 33 15.52 -2.71 -13.08
N PHE A 34 16.55 -1.95 -12.71
CA PHE A 34 17.80 -2.50 -12.22
C PHE A 34 17.90 -2.31 -10.70
N LEU A 35 18.46 -3.31 -10.02
CA LEU A 35 18.72 -3.28 -8.59
C LEU A 35 20.22 -3.39 -8.38
N ARG A 36 20.75 -2.58 -7.46
CA ARG A 36 22.16 -2.67 -7.08
C ARG A 36 22.31 -3.62 -5.91
N VAL A 37 22.40 -4.90 -6.24
CA VAL A 37 22.62 -5.99 -5.28
C VAL A 37 23.97 -6.62 -5.56
N THR A 38 24.83 -6.69 -4.55
CA THR A 38 26.20 -7.19 -4.72
C THR A 38 26.38 -8.55 -4.05
N ARG A 39 26.89 -9.53 -4.81
CA ARG A 39 27.29 -10.85 -4.29
C ARG A 39 28.73 -11.13 -4.71
N LEU A 40 29.48 -11.85 -3.88
CA LEU A 40 30.87 -12.23 -4.18
C LEU A 40 30.98 -13.58 -4.91
N LYS A 41 30.07 -14.53 -4.66
CA LYS A 41 30.12 -15.90 -5.22
C LYS A 41 28.72 -16.44 -5.55
N PRO A 42 28.30 -16.51 -6.83
CA PRO A 42 29.00 -15.91 -7.97
C PRO A 42 28.99 -14.38 -7.84
N MET A 43 29.95 -13.74 -8.49
CA MET A 43 30.14 -12.30 -8.41
C MET A 43 29.00 -11.61 -9.18
N THR A 44 28.19 -10.76 -8.55
CA THR A 44 27.10 -10.02 -9.23
C THR A 44 27.29 -8.51 -9.08
N GLU A 45 27.03 -7.78 -10.17
CA GLU A 45 27.09 -6.31 -10.22
C GLU A 45 25.70 -5.71 -9.95
N GLY A 46 24.65 -6.41 -10.37
CA GLY A 46 23.28 -6.01 -10.16
C GLY A 46 22.28 -7.14 -10.45
N VAL A 47 21.01 -6.81 -10.28
CA VAL A 47 19.87 -7.66 -10.63
C VAL A 47 18.94 -6.88 -11.55
N ALA A 48 18.54 -7.45 -12.67
CA ALA A 48 17.47 -6.90 -13.50
C ALA A 48 16.15 -7.53 -13.10
N VAL A 49 15.14 -6.70 -12.89
CA VAL A 49 13.74 -7.12 -12.73
C VAL A 49 13.08 -6.97 -14.09
N THR A 50 12.72 -8.09 -14.71
CA THR A 50 11.98 -8.10 -15.98
C THR A 50 10.51 -8.37 -15.72
N ASN A 51 9.66 -8.25 -16.74
CA ASN A 51 8.27 -8.70 -16.68
C ASN A 51 8.08 -10.21 -16.50
N ARG A 52 9.17 -11.01 -16.46
CA ARG A 52 9.13 -12.47 -16.35
C ARG A 52 9.97 -13.05 -15.23
N ARG A 53 11.06 -12.41 -14.82
CA ARG A 53 12.05 -13.02 -13.91
C ARG A 53 13.00 -12.01 -13.28
N LEU A 54 13.73 -12.49 -12.27
CA LEU A 54 14.89 -11.80 -11.71
C LEU A 54 16.17 -12.37 -12.34
N LEU A 55 17.02 -11.49 -12.88
CA LEU A 55 18.30 -11.85 -13.50
C LEU A 55 19.46 -11.22 -12.74
N GLY A 56 20.24 -12.02 -12.02
CA GLY A 56 21.49 -11.58 -11.39
C GLY A 56 22.62 -11.67 -12.40
N PHE A 57 23.28 -10.54 -12.67
CA PHE A 57 24.26 -10.42 -13.74
C PHE A 57 25.59 -9.82 -13.26
N TRP A 58 26.64 -10.00 -14.07
CA TRP A 58 27.97 -9.43 -13.85
C TRP A 58 28.47 -8.71 -15.10
N GLY A 59 28.85 -7.44 -14.96
CA GLY A 59 29.41 -6.64 -16.04
C GLY A 59 30.90 -6.36 -15.83
N LEU A 60 31.76 -6.95 -16.67
CA LEU A 60 32.85 -6.31 -17.41
C LEU A 60 33.70 -7.35 -18.14
N GLY A 61 33.56 -7.38 -19.47
CA GLY A 61 34.69 -7.54 -20.39
C GLY A 61 35.40 -8.90 -20.49
N HIS A 62 34.89 -9.97 -19.90
CA HIS A 62 35.44 -11.33 -20.09
C HIS A 62 34.35 -12.21 -20.67
N GLY A 63 34.61 -12.86 -21.81
CA GLY A 63 33.66 -13.65 -22.61
C GLY A 63 33.08 -14.89 -21.92
N GLY A 64 32.50 -14.71 -20.74
CA GLY A 64 31.80 -15.71 -19.94
C GLY A 64 30.30 -15.41 -19.82
N LYS A 65 29.59 -16.24 -19.06
CA LYS A 65 28.14 -16.10 -18.83
C LYS A 65 27.84 -14.79 -18.08
N HIS A 66 27.14 -13.86 -18.74
CA HIS A 66 26.72 -12.57 -18.16
C HIS A 66 25.59 -12.72 -17.15
N VAL A 67 24.69 -13.70 -17.35
CA VAL A 67 23.63 -14.06 -16.40
C VAL A 67 24.13 -15.21 -15.54
N LEU A 68 24.19 -14.98 -14.23
CA LEU A 68 24.75 -15.91 -13.25
C LEU A 68 23.68 -16.50 -12.35
N LEU A 69 22.61 -15.75 -12.11
CA LEU A 69 21.48 -16.15 -11.27
C LEU A 69 20.19 -15.82 -12.02
N GLU A 70 19.22 -16.70 -11.89
CA GLU A 70 17.93 -16.56 -12.53
C GLU A 70 16.84 -17.14 -11.62
N ALA A 71 15.77 -16.38 -11.43
CA ALA A 71 14.54 -16.83 -10.77
C ALA A 71 13.34 -16.43 -11.62
N ALA A 72 12.70 -17.40 -12.28
CA ALA A 72 11.48 -17.18 -13.04
C ALA A 72 10.34 -16.77 -12.09
N ALA A 73 9.56 -15.74 -12.44
CA ALA A 73 8.56 -15.17 -11.53
C ALA A 73 7.48 -16.19 -11.16
N ASP A 74 7.12 -17.06 -12.11
CA ASP A 74 6.23 -18.19 -11.89
C ASP A 74 6.87 -19.32 -11.06
N GLU A 75 8.17 -19.35 -10.84
CA GLU A 75 8.79 -20.31 -9.93
C GLU A 75 8.98 -19.74 -8.52
N ILE A 76 8.82 -18.44 -8.29
CA ILE A 76 9.04 -17.80 -6.99
C ILE A 76 7.92 -18.21 -6.01
N LEU A 77 8.31 -18.86 -4.91
CA LEU A 77 7.43 -19.22 -3.80
C LEU A 77 7.50 -18.22 -2.66
N ARG A 78 8.69 -17.68 -2.40
CA ARG A 78 8.94 -16.78 -1.27
C ARG A 78 10.10 -15.85 -1.56
N VAL A 79 9.98 -14.60 -1.12
CA VAL A 79 11.07 -13.64 -1.11
C VAL A 79 11.30 -13.17 0.32
N GLU A 80 12.55 -13.16 0.74
CA GLU A 80 12.97 -12.75 2.07
C GLU A 80 14.15 -11.79 2.03
N TYR A 81 14.27 -11.04 3.13
CA TYR A 81 15.33 -10.05 3.31
C TYR A 81 16.06 -10.23 4.64
N PRO A 82 16.67 -11.40 4.92
CA PRO A 82 17.33 -11.63 6.20
C PRO A 82 18.45 -10.60 6.44
N GLU A 83 18.46 -10.03 7.63
CA GLU A 83 19.44 -9.04 8.05
C GLU A 83 20.58 -9.74 8.80
N LYS A 84 21.82 -9.57 8.32
CA LYS A 84 23.05 -10.04 8.99
C LYS A 84 24.08 -8.92 9.00
N PHE A 85 24.59 -8.56 10.19
CA PHE A 85 25.56 -7.48 10.38
C PHE A 85 25.11 -6.14 9.76
N GLY A 86 23.82 -5.80 9.91
CA GLY A 86 23.24 -4.55 9.40
C GLY A 86 23.09 -4.48 7.88
N ARG A 87 23.32 -5.59 7.17
CA ARG A 87 23.08 -5.73 5.73
C ARG A 87 21.94 -6.72 5.50
N ARG A 88 21.01 -6.35 4.62
CA ARG A 88 19.92 -7.24 4.19
C ARG A 88 20.35 -8.00 2.95
N LYS A 89 19.96 -9.26 2.82
CA LYS A 89 20.23 -10.07 1.62
C LYS A 89 18.95 -10.31 0.85
N LEU A 90 18.95 -10.17 -0.48
CA LEU A 90 17.81 -10.58 -1.30
C LEU A 90 17.86 -12.11 -1.49
N MET A 91 16.99 -12.81 -0.77
CA MET A 91 16.86 -14.27 -0.84
C MET A 91 15.54 -14.61 -1.53
N VAL A 92 15.60 -15.44 -2.57
CA VAL A 92 14.43 -15.87 -3.34
C VAL A 92 14.37 -17.38 -3.32
N THR A 93 13.30 -17.93 -2.76
CA THR A 93 13.01 -19.37 -2.81
C THR A 93 12.15 -19.65 -4.01
N THR A 94 12.68 -20.45 -4.95
CA THR A 94 11.91 -20.97 -6.08
C THR A 94 11.40 -22.38 -5.78
N THR A 95 10.60 -22.95 -6.69
CA THR A 95 10.16 -24.37 -6.62
C THR A 95 11.31 -25.36 -6.57
N THR A 96 12.49 -25.01 -7.10
CA THR A 96 13.62 -25.92 -7.25
C THR A 96 14.78 -25.63 -6.29
N LYS A 97 14.98 -24.37 -5.88
CA LYS A 97 16.14 -23.98 -5.09
C LYS A 97 15.96 -22.63 -4.40
N GLU A 98 16.81 -22.40 -3.41
CA GLU A 98 16.98 -21.08 -2.80
C GLU A 98 18.11 -20.32 -3.50
N ILE A 99 17.85 -19.06 -3.85
CA ILE A 99 18.76 -18.20 -4.64
C ILE A 99 19.05 -16.94 -3.85
N ASN A 100 20.31 -16.76 -3.49
CA ASN A 100 20.80 -15.53 -2.89
C ASN A 100 21.27 -14.57 -3.98
N PHE A 101 20.60 -13.45 -4.18
CA PHE A 101 21.01 -12.44 -5.17
C PHE A 101 22.09 -11.48 -4.65
N GLY A 102 22.32 -11.44 -3.34
CA GLY A 102 23.38 -10.67 -2.69
C GLY A 102 22.88 -9.66 -1.66
N ASP A 103 23.78 -8.79 -1.21
CA ASP A 103 23.50 -7.75 -0.22
C ASP A 103 22.77 -6.57 -0.87
N VAL A 104 21.65 -6.17 -0.25
CA VAL A 104 20.85 -4.98 -0.55
C VAL A 104 21.27 -3.87 0.39
N ARG A 105 21.52 -2.68 -0.16
CA ARG A 105 21.81 -1.50 0.65
C ARG A 105 20.55 -1.01 1.35
N ASN A 106 20.68 -0.59 2.62
CA ASN A 106 19.52 -0.13 3.40
C ASN A 106 18.81 1.07 2.78
N ASP A 107 19.55 1.96 2.10
CA ASP A 107 19.01 3.14 1.41
C ASP A 107 18.32 2.83 0.07
N GLU A 108 18.45 1.61 -0.43
CA GLU A 108 17.80 1.14 -1.67
C GLU A 108 16.78 0.03 -1.39
N PHE A 109 16.58 -0.34 -0.12
CA PHE A 109 15.74 -1.47 0.28
C PHE A 109 14.30 -1.31 -0.19
N GLU A 110 13.69 -0.14 0.00
CA GLU A 110 12.31 0.13 -0.40
C GLU A 110 12.14 0.01 -1.93
N PHE A 111 13.11 0.49 -2.70
CA PHE A 111 13.12 0.35 -4.15
C PHE A 111 13.21 -1.11 -4.60
N VAL A 112 14.08 -1.90 -3.96
CA VAL A 112 14.20 -3.35 -4.21
C VAL A 112 12.92 -4.09 -3.86
N GLN A 113 12.36 -3.81 -2.68
CA GLN A 113 11.14 -4.45 -2.22
C GLN A 113 9.98 -4.17 -3.18
N TYR A 114 9.81 -2.91 -3.60
CA TYR A 114 8.76 -2.51 -4.53
C TYR A 114 8.80 -3.30 -5.85
N TYR A 115 9.93 -3.30 -6.56
CA TYR A 115 9.99 -3.96 -7.88
C TYR A 115 9.92 -5.49 -7.80
N VAL A 116 10.41 -6.09 -6.72
CA VAL A 116 10.28 -7.54 -6.53
C VAL A 116 8.83 -7.93 -6.19
N SER A 117 8.14 -7.17 -5.34
CA SER A 117 6.70 -7.38 -5.09
C SER A 117 5.89 -7.18 -6.37
N TYR A 118 6.16 -6.11 -7.13
CA TYR A 118 5.48 -5.83 -8.40
C TYR A 118 5.65 -6.97 -9.42
N LEU A 119 6.83 -7.61 -9.48
CA LEU A 119 7.06 -8.80 -10.29
C LEU A 119 6.16 -9.99 -9.87
N ILE A 120 6.06 -10.25 -8.57
CA ILE A 120 5.28 -11.37 -8.04
C ILE A 120 3.79 -11.14 -8.31
N GLU A 121 3.30 -9.93 -8.06
CA GLU A 121 1.90 -9.54 -8.33
C GLU A 121 1.58 -9.66 -9.82
N ALA A 122 2.41 -9.09 -10.69
CA ALA A 122 2.20 -9.12 -12.14
C ALA A 122 2.28 -10.54 -12.73
N SER A 123 2.98 -11.46 -12.07
CA SER A 123 3.06 -12.87 -12.49
C SER A 123 1.80 -13.70 -12.15
N GLY A 124 0.85 -13.13 -11.40
CA GLY A 124 -0.40 -13.81 -11.03
C GLY A 124 -0.25 -14.91 -9.98
N LYS A 125 0.93 -15.06 -9.35
CA LYS A 125 1.19 -16.07 -8.30
C LYS A 125 1.00 -15.58 -6.86
N GLY A 126 0.71 -14.30 -6.65
CA GLY A 126 0.51 -13.71 -5.33
C GLY A 126 -0.65 -14.27 -4.48
N THR A 127 -1.37 -15.31 -4.93
CA THR A 127 -2.60 -15.78 -4.23
C THR A 127 -2.80 -17.30 -4.18
N GLN A 128 -1.79 -18.13 -4.51
CA GLN A 128 -1.96 -19.59 -4.37
C GLN A 128 -1.58 -20.10 -2.98
N ARG A 129 -2.63 -20.28 -2.15
CA ARG A 129 -2.68 -21.08 -0.92
C ARG A 129 -1.97 -22.43 -1.08
N GLY A 130 -1.25 -22.85 -0.03
CA GLY A 130 -0.77 -24.23 0.12
C GLY A 130 -1.92 -25.25 0.21
N PRO A 131 -1.62 -26.55 0.01
CA PRO A 131 -2.62 -27.59 -0.23
C PRO A 131 -3.39 -27.92 1.05
N GLN A 132 -4.70 -27.71 1.04
CA GLN A 132 -5.61 -28.18 2.09
C GLN A 132 -6.56 -29.24 1.51
N GLU A 133 -6.70 -30.31 2.28
CA GLU A 133 -7.44 -31.55 2.02
C GLU A 133 -8.88 -31.38 1.50
N SER A 134 -9.23 -32.28 0.58
CA SER A 134 -10.50 -32.91 0.18
C SER A 134 -11.88 -32.31 0.56
N PRO A 135 -12.88 -32.47 -0.34
CA PRO A 135 -14.06 -31.61 -0.40
C PRO A 135 -15.15 -31.98 0.61
N ARG A 136 -15.70 -30.96 1.27
CA ARG A 136 -17.00 -31.00 1.96
C ARG A 136 -18.09 -30.48 1.01
N PRO A 137 -19.32 -31.00 1.07
CA PRO A 137 -20.31 -30.82 0.01
C PRO A 137 -20.86 -29.40 -0.03
N GLU A 138 -21.00 -28.94 -1.26
CA GLU A 138 -21.55 -27.67 -1.72
C GLU A 138 -22.99 -27.50 -1.23
N VAL A 139 -23.17 -26.59 -0.26
CA VAL A 139 -24.50 -26.06 0.09
C VAL A 139 -24.68 -24.80 -0.75
N ALA A 140 -25.56 -24.88 -1.75
CA ALA A 140 -25.91 -23.79 -2.63
C ALA A 140 -26.45 -22.59 -1.84
N ALA A 141 -25.68 -21.51 -1.81
CA ALA A 141 -26.18 -20.19 -1.44
C ALA A 141 -26.69 -19.48 -2.71
N PRO A 142 -27.78 -18.70 -2.63
CA PRO A 142 -28.33 -18.01 -3.79
C PRO A 142 -27.38 -16.90 -4.25
N ILE A 143 -26.88 -17.05 -5.47
CA ILE A 143 -26.19 -15.97 -6.19
C ILE A 143 -27.25 -14.91 -6.51
N ILE A 144 -27.18 -13.76 -5.83
CA ILE A 144 -27.88 -12.56 -6.28
C ILE A 144 -27.20 -12.16 -7.60
N ALA A 145 -27.94 -12.26 -8.70
CA ALA A 145 -27.45 -11.92 -10.03
C ALA A 145 -27.03 -10.44 -10.08
N VAL A 146 -25.74 -10.19 -10.03
CA VAL A 146 -25.16 -8.95 -10.56
C VAL A 146 -25.53 -8.89 -12.05
N PRO A 147 -26.04 -7.76 -12.57
CA PRO A 147 -26.42 -7.67 -13.98
C PRO A 147 -25.20 -7.93 -14.88
N SER A 148 -25.10 -9.17 -15.36
CA SER A 148 -24.09 -9.60 -16.32
C SER A 148 -24.44 -9.01 -17.68
N ARG A 149 -23.66 -8.02 -18.13
CA ARG A 149 -23.80 -7.47 -19.49
C ARG A 149 -23.06 -8.36 -20.49
N SER A 150 -23.81 -9.26 -21.10
CA SER A 150 -23.43 -9.93 -22.35
C SER A 150 -24.02 -9.16 -23.54
N ASP A 151 -23.52 -7.95 -23.80
CA ASP A 151 -23.75 -7.27 -25.09
C ASP A 151 -22.44 -6.63 -25.57
N LYS A 152 -21.76 -7.34 -26.45
CA LYS A 152 -20.42 -7.03 -26.97
C LYS A 152 -20.36 -5.82 -27.92
N ASN A 153 -21.46 -5.08 -28.11
CA ASN A 153 -21.56 -4.02 -29.12
C ASN A 153 -21.66 -2.58 -28.57
N GLU A 154 -21.75 -2.36 -27.25
CA GLU A 154 -21.70 -1.01 -26.63
C GLU A 154 -20.28 -0.69 -26.10
N ARG A 155 -19.27 -0.63 -26.98
CA ARG A 155 -17.92 -0.13 -26.62
C ARG A 155 -17.84 1.40 -26.59
N GLU A 156 -18.97 2.10 -26.48
CA GLU A 156 -19.04 3.55 -26.47
C GLU A 156 -19.27 4.07 -25.05
N ALA A 157 -18.21 4.61 -24.46
CA ALA A 157 -18.14 5.50 -23.29
C ALA A 157 -18.93 5.10 -22.01
N PHE A 158 -18.22 4.96 -20.89
CA PHE A 158 -18.84 4.95 -19.57
C PHE A 158 -19.49 6.33 -19.28
N PRO A 159 -20.64 6.37 -18.58
CA PRO A 159 -21.29 7.63 -18.25
C PRO A 159 -20.42 8.48 -17.32
N VAL A 160 -20.27 9.76 -17.68
CA VAL A 160 -19.58 10.78 -16.87
C VAL A 160 -20.62 11.77 -16.36
N TYR A 161 -20.74 11.89 -15.05
CA TYR A 161 -21.63 12.81 -14.35
C TYR A 161 -20.85 14.05 -13.88
N GLY A 162 -21.46 15.22 -13.97
CA GLY A 162 -20.83 16.50 -13.66
C GLY A 162 -20.09 17.09 -14.86
N ARG A 163 -18.82 17.48 -14.68
CA ARG A 163 -18.03 18.10 -15.75
C ARG A 163 -17.48 17.06 -16.71
N ALA A 164 -17.39 17.43 -17.99
CA ALA A 164 -16.74 16.60 -19.00
C ALA A 164 -15.30 16.23 -18.59
N LEU A 165 -14.89 15.01 -18.90
CA LEU A 165 -13.57 14.48 -18.57
C LEU A 165 -12.53 15.08 -19.53
N ASP A 166 -11.56 15.83 -19.01
CA ASP A 166 -10.42 16.30 -19.81
C ASP A 166 -9.24 15.30 -19.73
N SER A 167 -8.15 15.61 -20.44
CA SER A 167 -6.95 14.77 -20.45
C SER A 167 -6.30 14.65 -19.07
N PHE A 168 -6.43 15.68 -18.21
CA PHE A 168 -5.88 15.67 -16.86
C PHE A 168 -6.64 14.70 -15.95
N TRP A 169 -7.98 14.76 -15.94
CA TRP A 169 -8.83 13.91 -15.10
C TRP A 169 -9.04 12.50 -15.65
N SER A 170 -8.82 12.28 -16.95
CA SER A 170 -8.82 10.93 -17.53
C SER A 170 -7.59 10.10 -17.16
N ARG A 171 -6.46 10.75 -16.91
CA ARG A 171 -5.18 10.07 -16.67
C ARG A 171 -5.18 9.19 -15.41
N PRO A 172 -5.71 9.62 -14.25
CA PRO A 172 -5.85 8.74 -13.10
C PRO A 172 -6.69 7.50 -13.41
N ILE A 173 -7.82 7.64 -14.11
CA ILE A 173 -8.65 6.48 -14.49
C ILE A 173 -7.81 5.50 -15.30
N GLN A 174 -7.11 5.96 -16.34
CA GLN A 174 -6.25 5.10 -17.16
C GLN A 174 -5.10 4.46 -16.37
N THR A 175 -4.51 5.20 -15.43
CA THR A 175 -3.38 4.71 -14.59
C THR A 175 -3.83 3.61 -13.64
N TYR A 176 -5.08 3.70 -13.14
CA TYR A 176 -5.67 2.75 -12.20
C TYR A 176 -6.63 1.76 -12.86
N SER A 177 -6.63 1.64 -14.19
CA SER A 177 -7.41 0.64 -14.93
C SER A 177 -6.48 -0.40 -15.54
N ALA A 178 -6.86 -1.67 -15.51
CA ALA A 178 -6.25 -2.69 -16.34
C ALA A 178 -6.53 -2.42 -17.83
N ILE A 179 -5.76 -3.07 -18.71
CA ILE A 179 -5.91 -2.90 -20.16
C ILE A 179 -7.32 -3.35 -20.58
N GLY A 180 -8.12 -2.41 -21.07
CA GLY A 180 -9.50 -2.65 -21.50
C GLY A 180 -10.54 -2.63 -20.38
N GLU A 181 -10.12 -2.41 -19.13
CA GLU A 181 -11.04 -2.19 -18.02
C GLU A 181 -11.61 -0.78 -18.10
N LEU A 182 -12.92 -0.65 -17.87
CA LEU A 182 -13.63 0.62 -17.89
C LEU A 182 -14.46 0.74 -16.60
N PRO A 183 -14.57 1.95 -16.01
CA PRO A 183 -15.45 2.16 -14.89
C PRO A 183 -16.92 2.04 -15.30
N TRP A 184 -17.78 1.67 -14.35
CA TRP A 184 -19.25 1.69 -14.49
C TRP A 184 -19.78 3.10 -14.73
N PHE A 185 -19.18 4.05 -14.03
CA PHE A 185 -19.47 5.47 -14.14
C PHE A 185 -18.35 6.29 -13.52
N VAL A 186 -18.31 7.57 -13.88
CA VAL A 186 -17.40 8.55 -13.31
C VAL A 186 -18.20 9.76 -12.84
N VAL A 187 -17.90 10.25 -11.65
CA VAL A 187 -18.36 11.56 -11.15
C VAL A 187 -17.18 12.50 -11.18
N ASN A 188 -17.19 13.46 -12.10
CA ASN A 188 -16.12 14.43 -12.23
C ASN A 188 -16.61 15.81 -11.75
N ASN A 189 -16.03 16.27 -10.64
CA ASN A 189 -16.29 17.61 -10.11
C ASN A 189 -15.00 18.45 -10.10
N ALA A 190 -14.25 18.41 -11.20
CA ALA A 190 -13.08 19.25 -11.41
C ALA A 190 -13.34 20.74 -11.08
N PRO A 191 -12.45 21.44 -10.39
CA PRO A 191 -11.12 20.97 -9.99
C PRO A 191 -11.14 20.18 -8.67
N VAL A 192 -12.26 20.06 -7.95
CA VAL A 192 -12.27 19.49 -6.59
C VAL A 192 -11.78 18.05 -6.55
N GLY A 193 -12.24 17.23 -7.47
CA GLY A 193 -11.91 15.82 -7.51
C GLY A 193 -12.77 15.02 -8.46
N LEU A 194 -12.53 13.71 -8.46
CA LEU A 194 -13.15 12.72 -9.31
C LEU A 194 -13.39 11.43 -8.51
N LEU A 195 -14.47 10.74 -8.81
CA LEU A 195 -14.75 9.38 -8.34
C LEU A 195 -15.05 8.50 -9.56
N ALA A 196 -14.49 7.31 -9.61
CA ALA A 196 -14.77 6.31 -10.63
C ALA A 196 -15.04 4.96 -9.96
N ALA A 197 -16.19 4.34 -10.27
CA ALA A 197 -16.55 3.03 -9.75
C ALA A 197 -16.20 1.96 -10.78
N PHE A 198 -15.50 0.91 -10.38
CA PHE A 198 -15.14 -0.25 -11.19
C PHE A 198 -15.89 -1.49 -10.71
N GLU A 199 -15.61 -2.66 -11.31
CA GLU A 199 -16.23 -3.93 -10.92
C GLU A 199 -15.92 -4.35 -9.48
N ASP A 200 -14.69 -4.08 -9.01
CA ASP A 200 -14.16 -4.58 -7.74
C ASP A 200 -13.77 -3.47 -6.75
N ARG A 201 -13.69 -2.22 -7.21
CA ARG A 201 -13.14 -1.11 -6.44
C ARG A 201 -13.74 0.25 -6.77
N LEU A 202 -13.59 1.16 -5.82
CA LEU A 202 -13.89 2.58 -5.96
C LEU A 202 -12.58 3.37 -6.05
N LEU A 203 -12.34 4.07 -7.15
CA LEU A 203 -11.24 5.03 -7.30
C LEU A 203 -11.73 6.42 -6.90
N VAL A 204 -11.00 7.09 -6.03
CA VAL A 204 -11.24 8.50 -5.69
C VAL A 204 -9.98 9.31 -5.87
N VAL A 205 -10.11 10.45 -6.53
CA VAL A 205 -9.04 11.38 -6.84
C VAL A 205 -9.41 12.76 -6.29
N GLY A 206 -8.60 13.30 -5.39
CA GLY A 206 -8.77 14.64 -4.85
C GLY A 206 -7.59 15.54 -5.21
N LEU A 207 -7.80 16.85 -5.22
CA LEU A 207 -6.69 17.81 -5.18
C LEU A 207 -6.21 18.02 -3.76
N VAL A 208 -4.92 17.83 -3.53
CA VAL A 208 -4.26 18.25 -2.30
C VAL A 208 -3.63 19.61 -2.54
N GLN A 209 -4.17 20.67 -1.94
CA GLN A 209 -3.48 21.96 -1.93
C GLN A 209 -2.17 21.82 -1.15
N GLY A 210 -1.05 21.92 -1.87
CA GLY A 210 0.28 21.99 -1.24
C GLY A 210 0.36 23.19 -0.29
N ARG A 211 1.02 23.01 0.87
CA ARG A 211 1.17 24.03 1.95
C ARG A 211 1.84 25.34 1.52
N TYR A 212 2.30 25.47 0.28
CA TYR A 212 3.07 26.62 -0.23
C TYR A 212 2.66 27.10 -1.64
N GLY A 213 1.40 26.87 -2.06
CA GLY A 213 0.80 27.60 -3.19
C GLY A 213 1.37 27.37 -4.60
N SER A 214 2.36 26.50 -4.79
CA SER A 214 3.06 26.35 -6.08
C SER A 214 2.95 24.97 -6.75
N SER A 215 2.19 24.02 -6.20
CA SER A 215 1.88 22.78 -6.94
C SER A 215 0.54 22.18 -6.50
N VAL A 216 -0.33 21.96 -7.48
CA VAL A 216 -1.59 21.22 -7.33
C VAL A 216 -1.26 19.75 -7.60
N GLU A 217 -0.94 18.98 -6.55
CA GLU A 217 -0.77 17.53 -6.67
C GLU A 217 -2.14 16.84 -6.54
N THR A 218 -2.43 15.92 -7.46
CA THR A 218 -3.55 15.00 -7.33
C THR A 218 -3.17 13.86 -6.38
N SER A 219 -4.03 13.56 -5.41
CA SER A 219 -3.96 12.33 -4.63
C SER A 219 -5.03 11.40 -5.15
N ALA A 220 -4.63 10.20 -5.59
CA ALA A 220 -5.53 9.15 -6.05
C ALA A 220 -5.41 7.95 -5.10
N ALA A 221 -6.55 7.36 -4.74
CA ALA A 221 -6.61 6.15 -3.94
C ALA A 221 -7.73 5.24 -4.47
N ALA A 222 -7.44 3.95 -4.55
CA ALA A 222 -8.40 2.92 -4.92
C ALA A 222 -8.75 2.07 -3.70
N PHE A 223 -10.03 1.80 -3.49
CA PHE A 223 -10.56 1.03 -2.37
C PHE A 223 -11.30 -0.18 -2.89
N ALA A 224 -10.86 -1.38 -2.52
CA ALA A 224 -11.67 -2.57 -2.74
C ALA A 224 -13.02 -2.41 -2.02
N TYR A 225 -14.11 -2.86 -2.64
CA TYR A 225 -15.44 -2.70 -2.03
C TYR A 225 -15.56 -3.38 -0.66
N ALA A 226 -14.81 -4.46 -0.41
CA ALA A 226 -14.75 -5.13 0.89
C ALA A 226 -14.15 -4.25 1.99
N ASP A 227 -13.26 -3.31 1.64
CA ASP A 227 -12.61 -2.40 2.59
C ASP A 227 -13.42 -1.14 2.88
N ILE A 228 -14.48 -0.89 2.10
CA ILE A 228 -15.38 0.25 2.30
C ILE A 228 -16.44 -0.16 3.32
N ALA A 229 -16.48 0.52 4.45
CA ALA A 229 -17.51 0.30 5.46
C ALA A 229 -18.76 1.13 5.20
N LYS A 230 -18.60 2.34 4.66
CA LYS A 230 -19.72 3.26 4.46
C LYS A 230 -19.46 4.25 3.34
N ILE A 231 -20.49 4.56 2.56
CA ILE A 231 -20.49 5.66 1.59
C ILE A 231 -21.68 6.55 1.94
N GLU A 232 -21.47 7.82 2.25
CA GLU A 232 -22.53 8.74 2.66
C GLU A 232 -22.43 10.09 1.96
N TYR A 233 -23.56 10.77 1.81
CA TYR A 233 -23.61 12.16 1.40
C TYR A 233 -24.33 12.95 2.49
N PRO A 234 -23.62 13.49 3.50
CA PRO A 234 -24.19 14.40 4.47
C PRO A 234 -24.50 15.69 3.71
N GLY A 235 -25.75 15.84 3.28
CA GLY A 235 -26.16 16.95 2.44
C GLY A 235 -26.11 18.30 3.16
N GLY A 236 -25.74 19.34 2.41
CA GLY A 236 -26.05 20.74 2.72
C GLY A 236 -27.12 21.27 1.75
N PHE A 237 -27.65 22.47 2.00
CA PHE A 237 -28.75 23.05 1.20
C PHE A 237 -28.38 23.27 -0.28
N VAL A 238 -27.10 23.49 -0.58
CA VAL A 238 -26.58 23.84 -1.93
C VAL A 238 -25.49 22.87 -2.38
N ASP A 239 -24.52 22.61 -1.49
CA ASP A 239 -23.41 21.68 -1.71
C ASP A 239 -23.36 20.66 -0.58
N GLY A 240 -22.84 19.48 -0.88
CA GLY A 240 -22.58 18.42 0.10
C GLY A 240 -21.28 17.70 -0.19
N VAL A 241 -20.92 16.78 0.70
CA VAL A 241 -19.68 16.02 0.63
C VAL A 241 -20.03 14.56 0.47
N LEU A 242 -19.60 13.91 -0.60
CA LEU A 242 -19.62 12.45 -0.66
C LEU A 242 -18.44 11.92 0.16
N GLU A 243 -18.74 11.29 1.29
CA GLU A 243 -17.78 10.66 2.18
C GLU A 243 -17.68 9.16 1.89
N VAL A 244 -16.45 8.66 1.76
CA VAL A 244 -16.13 7.23 1.69
C VAL A 244 -15.32 6.88 2.93
N ARG A 245 -15.87 5.99 3.76
CA ARG A 245 -15.26 5.48 4.99
C ARG A 245 -14.83 4.04 4.81
N THR A 246 -13.56 3.76 5.07
CA THR A 246 -13.03 2.41 5.11
C THR A 246 -13.27 1.76 6.48
N VAL A 247 -13.15 0.44 6.54
CA VAL A 247 -13.24 -0.34 7.79
C VAL A 247 -12.18 0.13 8.80
N SER A 248 -10.99 0.51 8.34
CA SER A 248 -9.91 1.06 9.19
C SER A 248 -10.27 2.39 9.85
N ASP A 249 -11.28 3.10 9.33
CA ASP A 249 -11.62 4.47 9.70
C ASP A 249 -12.92 4.53 10.52
N LEU A 250 -13.56 3.39 10.79
CA LEU A 250 -14.65 3.32 11.76
C LEU A 250 -14.12 3.76 13.13
N GLY A 251 -14.68 4.84 13.68
CA GLY A 251 -14.23 5.45 14.94
C GLY A 251 -13.34 6.68 14.78
N SER A 252 -12.83 6.97 13.58
CA SER A 252 -12.16 8.24 13.26
C SER A 252 -13.19 9.36 13.09
N ALA A 253 -12.87 10.55 13.62
CA ALA A 253 -13.66 11.76 13.41
C ALA A 253 -13.62 12.26 11.95
N ARG A 254 -12.68 11.76 11.14
CA ARG A 254 -12.52 12.14 9.73
C ARG A 254 -12.75 10.94 8.82
N PRO A 255 -13.52 11.08 7.72
CA PRO A 255 -13.63 10.04 6.72
C PRO A 255 -12.29 9.84 6.01
N SER A 256 -12.04 8.63 5.52
CA SER A 256 -10.87 8.30 4.70
C SER A 256 -10.76 9.23 3.50
N ILE A 257 -11.89 9.51 2.84
CA ILE A 257 -11.96 10.50 1.74
C ILE A 257 -13.29 11.26 1.73
N SER A 258 -13.20 12.53 1.31
CA SER A 258 -14.32 13.45 1.09
C SER A 258 -14.24 14.06 -0.31
N LEU A 259 -15.29 13.94 -1.12
CA LEU A 259 -15.44 14.60 -2.42
C LEU A 259 -16.61 15.59 -2.34
N ARG A 260 -16.35 16.90 -2.46
CA ARG A 260 -17.46 17.87 -2.55
C ARG A 260 -18.17 17.68 -3.87
N LEU A 261 -19.50 17.60 -3.85
CA LEU A 261 -20.35 17.50 -5.03
C LEU A 261 -21.53 18.47 -4.91
N PRO A 262 -21.85 19.25 -5.96
CA PRO A 262 -23.08 20.00 -6.02
C PRO A 262 -24.27 19.06 -5.87
N ARG A 263 -25.32 19.51 -5.18
CA ARG A 263 -26.50 18.68 -4.92
C ARG A 263 -27.13 18.14 -6.21
N SER A 264 -27.20 18.95 -7.27
CA SER A 264 -27.74 18.55 -8.58
C SER A 264 -26.98 17.38 -9.20
N VAL A 265 -25.65 17.38 -9.11
CA VAL A 265 -24.79 16.29 -9.61
C VAL A 265 -24.99 15.04 -8.76
N TYR A 266 -25.12 15.19 -7.43
CA TYR A 266 -25.40 14.06 -6.55
C TYR A 266 -26.77 13.43 -6.85
N GLU A 267 -27.82 14.24 -7.03
CA GLU A 267 -29.16 13.74 -7.37
C GLU A 267 -29.18 12.96 -8.69
N GLU A 268 -28.39 13.39 -9.67
CA GLU A 268 -28.24 12.69 -10.96
C GLU A 268 -27.54 11.33 -10.80
N VAL A 269 -26.49 11.24 -9.96
CA VAL A 269 -25.70 10.01 -9.77
C VAL A 269 -26.17 9.14 -8.60
N ALA A 270 -27.11 9.60 -7.77
CA ALA A 270 -27.58 8.91 -6.58
C ALA A 270 -27.97 7.43 -6.86
N PRO A 271 -28.69 7.08 -7.94
CA PRO A 271 -29.01 5.68 -8.24
C PRO A 271 -27.77 4.79 -8.44
N LYS A 272 -26.69 5.35 -9.02
CA LYS A 272 -25.43 4.64 -9.22
C LYS A 272 -24.64 4.50 -7.92
N ILE A 273 -24.67 5.51 -7.07
CA ILE A 273 -24.08 5.45 -5.72
C ILE A 273 -24.80 4.40 -4.86
N GLU A 274 -26.12 4.30 -4.94
CA GLU A 274 -26.88 3.24 -4.26
C GLU A 274 -26.53 1.83 -4.77
N ALA A 275 -26.28 1.68 -6.08
CA ALA A 275 -25.80 0.41 -6.63
C ALA A 275 -24.44 0.02 -6.05
N VAL A 276 -23.50 0.97 -5.91
CA VAL A 276 -22.21 0.73 -5.25
C VAL A 276 -22.40 0.39 -3.77
N ARG A 277 -23.29 1.09 -3.05
CA ARG A 277 -23.63 0.77 -1.66
C ARG A 277 -24.16 -0.65 -1.51
N ALA A 278 -25.00 -1.11 -2.42
CA ALA A 278 -25.53 -2.47 -2.42
C ALA A 278 -24.41 -3.52 -2.61
N VAL A 279 -23.46 -3.26 -3.51
CA VAL A 279 -22.29 -4.13 -3.72
C VAL A 279 -21.44 -4.19 -2.45
N VAL A 280 -21.10 -3.02 -1.87
CA VAL A 280 -20.38 -2.94 -0.60
C VAL A 280 -21.10 -3.74 0.49
N ALA A 281 -22.41 -3.53 0.66
CA ALA A 281 -23.21 -4.23 1.67
C ALA A 281 -23.25 -5.76 1.44
N SER A 282 -23.25 -6.22 0.20
CA SER A 282 -23.23 -7.66 -0.12
C SER A 282 -21.90 -8.35 0.20
N LEU A 283 -20.81 -7.58 0.23
CA LEU A 283 -19.46 -8.06 0.54
C LEU A 283 -19.11 -7.93 2.01
N GLN A 284 -19.85 -7.09 2.76
CA GLN A 284 -19.69 -7.04 4.20
C GLN A 284 -20.05 -8.41 4.79
N PRO A 285 -19.18 -9.00 5.64
CA PRO A 285 -19.52 -10.24 6.30
C PRO A 285 -20.82 -10.01 7.07
N MET A 286 -21.85 -10.82 6.76
CA MET A 286 -23.07 -10.86 7.55
C MET A 286 -22.65 -10.88 9.02
N PRO A 287 -23.18 -9.99 9.87
CA PRO A 287 -22.81 -9.99 11.28
C PRO A 287 -23.14 -11.39 11.79
N VAL A 288 -22.10 -12.20 11.96
CA VAL A 288 -22.25 -13.51 12.56
C VAL A 288 -22.82 -13.17 13.93
N PRO A 289 -24.03 -13.66 14.29
CA PRO A 289 -24.47 -13.56 15.66
C PRO A 289 -23.45 -14.37 16.45
N VAL A 290 -22.43 -13.70 16.95
CA VAL A 290 -21.45 -14.28 17.84
C VAL A 290 -22.29 -14.67 19.04
N ALA A 291 -22.54 -15.96 19.19
CA ALA A 291 -23.06 -16.50 20.42
C ALA A 291 -22.01 -16.16 21.48
N GLN A 292 -22.19 -15.01 22.12
CA GLN A 292 -21.29 -14.46 23.12
C GLN A 292 -21.34 -15.39 24.31
N SER A 293 -20.46 -16.39 24.31
CA SER A 293 -19.97 -16.92 25.57
C SER A 293 -19.30 -15.73 26.27
N PRO A 294 -19.71 -15.38 27.50
CA PRO A 294 -19.13 -14.23 28.20
C PRO A 294 -17.62 -14.38 28.20
N LEU A 295 -16.94 -13.41 27.60
CA LEU A 295 -15.50 -13.40 27.41
C LEU A 295 -14.81 -13.64 28.75
N ARG A 296 -14.19 -14.83 28.89
CA ARG A 296 -13.41 -15.16 30.08
C ARG A 296 -12.05 -14.48 29.96
N PRO A 297 -11.65 -13.64 30.93
CA PRO A 297 -10.29 -13.11 31.00
C PRO A 297 -9.28 -14.25 30.94
N GLN A 298 -8.20 -14.06 30.20
CA GLN A 298 -7.04 -14.94 30.29
C GLN A 298 -6.09 -14.37 31.34
N GLY A 299 -5.92 -15.09 32.45
CA GLY A 299 -5.13 -14.67 33.60
C GLY A 299 -5.96 -14.61 34.87
N ASP A 300 -5.54 -13.76 35.81
CA ASP A 300 -6.26 -13.54 37.06
C ASP A 300 -7.59 -12.79 36.82
N THR A 301 -8.44 -12.78 37.84
CA THR A 301 -9.71 -12.04 37.80
C THR A 301 -9.47 -10.55 37.59
N ILE A 302 -10.10 -10.00 36.56
CA ILE A 302 -10.07 -8.56 36.27
C ILE A 302 -10.78 -7.79 37.39
N GLY A 303 -10.06 -6.84 38.01
CA GLY A 303 -10.60 -5.93 39.01
C GLY A 303 -11.54 -4.86 38.45
N ASP A 304 -12.25 -4.16 39.33
CA ASP A 304 -13.24 -3.16 38.92
C ASP A 304 -12.62 -1.98 38.17
N GLN A 305 -11.37 -1.62 38.48
CA GLN A 305 -10.66 -0.53 37.80
C GLN A 305 -10.37 -0.87 36.34
N GLU A 306 -9.89 -2.08 36.07
CA GLU A 306 -9.63 -2.58 34.71
C GLU A 306 -10.95 -2.72 33.92
N ARG A 307 -12.01 -3.23 34.56
CA ARG A 307 -13.34 -3.33 33.92
C ARG A 307 -13.88 -1.97 33.54
N LYS A 308 -13.74 -0.98 34.44
CA LYS A 308 -14.12 0.40 34.16
C LYS A 308 -13.29 0.95 33.01
N LEU A 309 -11.97 0.75 33.02
CA LEU A 309 -11.08 1.21 31.95
C LEU A 309 -11.46 0.64 30.58
N ILE A 310 -11.74 -0.66 30.50
CA ILE A 310 -12.18 -1.30 29.25
C ILE A 310 -13.47 -0.66 28.78
N ARG A 311 -14.47 -0.51 29.67
CA ARG A 311 -15.76 0.10 29.36
C ARG A 311 -15.63 1.56 28.89
N ASP A 312 -14.80 2.35 29.55
CA ASP A 312 -14.53 3.75 29.20
C ASP A 312 -13.85 3.87 27.82
N ASN A 313 -13.25 2.79 27.30
CA ASN A 313 -12.62 2.71 25.98
C ASN A 313 -13.39 1.82 25.00
N SER A 314 -14.65 1.44 25.31
CA SER A 314 -15.51 0.61 24.46
C SER A 314 -16.74 1.42 24.01
N GLY A 315 -17.20 1.20 22.79
CA GLY A 315 -18.52 1.63 22.37
C GLY A 315 -19.65 0.97 23.18
N PRO A 316 -20.89 1.49 23.11
CA PRO A 316 -22.01 1.03 23.96
C PRO A 316 -22.38 -0.46 23.79
N ASN A 317 -22.02 -1.07 22.65
CA ASN A 317 -22.23 -2.50 22.37
C ASN A 317 -20.94 -3.21 21.95
N GLU A 318 -19.79 -2.58 22.20
CA GLU A 318 -18.51 -3.10 21.80
C GLU A 318 -17.91 -3.90 22.96
N GLU A 319 -17.53 -5.14 22.69
CA GLU A 319 -16.82 -5.98 23.66
C GLU A 319 -15.47 -6.39 23.10
N PRO A 320 -14.40 -6.39 23.92
CA PRO A 320 -13.10 -6.86 23.47
C PRO A 320 -13.15 -8.37 23.24
N TRP A 321 -12.86 -8.84 22.03
CA TRP A 321 -12.83 -10.27 21.72
C TRP A 321 -11.69 -11.03 22.42
N MET A 322 -10.74 -10.32 23.03
CA MET A 322 -9.71 -10.90 23.89
C MET A 322 -9.35 -9.96 25.04
N ILE A 323 -9.20 -10.51 26.24
CA ILE A 323 -8.63 -9.81 27.39
C ILE A 323 -7.52 -10.66 28.02
N ILE A 324 -6.33 -10.07 28.20
CA ILE A 324 -5.19 -10.64 28.91
C ILE A 324 -4.93 -9.78 30.15
N HIS A 325 -4.99 -10.39 31.33
CA HIS A 325 -4.68 -9.72 32.60
C HIS A 325 -3.31 -10.18 33.10
N GLY A 326 -2.40 -9.23 33.32
CA GLY A 326 -1.03 -9.52 33.77
C GLY A 326 -0.90 -9.87 35.26
N GLY A 327 -2.02 -9.95 35.98
CA GLY A 327 -2.04 -10.15 37.44
C GLY A 327 -1.97 -8.84 38.21
N ASP A 328 -1.85 -8.95 39.53
CA ASP A 328 -1.97 -7.81 40.45
C ASP A 328 -0.93 -6.73 40.17
N GLY A 329 -1.41 -5.63 39.57
CA GLY A 329 -0.60 -4.44 39.31
C GLY A 329 0.15 -4.42 37.98
N ALA A 330 0.25 -5.52 37.23
CA ALA A 330 0.92 -5.52 35.92
C ALA A 330 0.10 -4.81 34.84
N GLY A 331 -1.23 -4.87 34.94
CA GLY A 331 -2.18 -4.18 34.07
C GLY A 331 -2.99 -5.12 33.18
N VAL A 332 -3.55 -4.58 32.09
CA VAL A 332 -4.49 -5.30 31.23
C VAL A 332 -4.26 -4.97 29.76
N LEU A 333 -4.39 -5.97 28.90
CA LEU A 333 -4.48 -5.80 27.45
C LEU A 333 -5.85 -6.29 27.00
N ALA A 334 -6.59 -5.44 26.29
CA ALA A 334 -7.88 -5.76 25.70
C ALA A 334 -7.83 -5.49 24.20
N ALA A 335 -8.16 -6.50 23.39
CA ALA A 335 -8.20 -6.38 21.94
C ALA A 335 -9.64 -6.28 21.45
N PHE A 336 -9.87 -5.28 20.61
CA PHE A 336 -11.13 -5.01 19.91
C PHE A 336 -10.96 -5.30 18.41
N ASP A 337 -11.99 -5.11 17.61
CA ASP A 337 -11.94 -5.44 16.18
C ASP A 337 -10.96 -4.55 15.39
N ASP A 338 -10.73 -3.32 15.83
CA ASP A 338 -9.91 -2.31 15.14
C ASP A 338 -8.68 -1.83 15.93
N ARG A 339 -8.62 -2.12 17.24
CA ARG A 339 -7.63 -1.56 18.16
C ARG A 339 -7.24 -2.46 19.32
N LEU A 340 -6.11 -2.12 19.92
CA LEU A 340 -5.55 -2.76 21.09
C LEU A 340 -5.43 -1.74 22.22
N LEU A 341 -6.10 -1.97 23.34
CA LEU A 341 -5.93 -1.21 24.57
C LEU A 341 -4.88 -1.89 25.44
N VAL A 342 -3.84 -1.14 25.83
CA VAL A 342 -2.83 -1.59 26.79
C VAL A 342 -2.83 -0.64 27.98
N SER A 343 -2.99 -1.20 29.17
CA SER A 343 -2.91 -0.50 30.44
C SER A 343 -1.76 -1.10 31.23
N THR A 344 -0.83 -0.26 31.66
CA THR A 344 0.37 -0.67 32.40
C THR A 344 0.51 0.23 33.63
N LYS A 345 0.98 -0.33 34.74
CA LYS A 345 1.30 0.44 35.94
C LYS A 345 2.80 0.68 35.95
N VAL A 346 3.20 1.94 35.80
CA VAL A 346 4.61 2.31 35.92
C VAL A 346 4.85 2.67 37.38
N GLU A 347 5.70 1.89 38.06
CA GLU A 347 6.10 2.22 39.43
C GLU A 347 6.89 3.52 39.45
N SER A 348 6.37 4.51 40.17
CA SER A 348 7.07 5.77 40.44
C SER A 348 7.30 5.88 41.95
N LYS A 349 8.40 6.53 42.36
CA LYS A 349 8.72 6.79 43.77
C LYS A 349 7.61 7.53 44.54
N LYS A 350 6.64 8.13 43.85
CA LYS A 350 5.52 8.90 44.42
C LYS A 350 4.16 8.18 44.30
N GLY A 351 4.17 6.87 44.09
CA GLY A 351 2.97 6.09 43.79
C GLY A 351 2.91 5.74 42.30
N GLY A 352 2.58 4.49 41.99
CA GLY A 352 2.55 4.01 40.61
C GLY A 352 1.53 4.78 39.77
N VAL A 353 1.98 5.35 38.66
CA VAL A 353 1.10 6.02 37.70
C VAL A 353 0.66 4.98 36.68
N ARG A 354 -0.65 4.84 36.52
CA ARG A 354 -1.22 3.96 35.50
C ARG A 354 -1.25 4.70 34.16
N THR A 355 -0.67 4.08 33.14
CA THR A 355 -0.70 4.59 31.76
C THR A 355 -1.64 3.71 30.94
N ASN A 356 -2.52 4.34 30.16
CA ASN A 356 -3.48 3.66 29.31
C ASN A 356 -3.27 4.15 27.88
N THR A 357 -2.99 3.24 26.97
CA THR A 357 -2.72 3.57 25.57
C THR A 357 -3.57 2.68 24.67
N ALA A 358 -4.37 3.31 23.80
CA ALA A 358 -5.05 2.63 22.72
C ALA A 358 -4.21 2.72 21.44
N PHE A 359 -3.99 1.58 20.80
CA PHE A 359 -3.26 1.44 19.54
C PHE A 359 -4.22 0.95 18.46
N SER A 360 -4.52 1.78 17.46
CA SER A 360 -5.14 1.27 16.23
C SER A 360 -4.22 0.23 15.59
N PHE A 361 -4.78 -0.86 15.07
CA PHE A 361 -4.00 -1.93 14.43
C PHE A 361 -3.07 -1.43 13.32
N THR A 362 -3.50 -0.42 12.56
CA THR A 362 -2.69 0.22 11.49
C THR A 362 -1.39 0.86 12.00
N ASN A 363 -1.35 1.24 13.28
CA ASN A 363 -0.18 1.85 13.91
C ASN A 363 0.78 0.81 14.52
N ILE A 364 0.36 -0.44 14.64
CA ILE A 364 1.16 -1.50 15.24
C ILE A 364 2.06 -2.11 14.15
N LYS A 365 3.36 -2.11 14.39
CA LYS A 365 4.39 -2.69 13.52
C LYS A 365 4.64 -4.17 13.79
N LYS A 366 4.66 -4.56 15.07
CA LYS A 366 4.79 -5.95 15.53
C LYS A 366 4.35 -6.06 16.98
N ILE A 367 3.94 -7.26 17.38
CA ILE A 367 3.68 -7.60 18.79
C ILE A 367 4.73 -8.62 19.19
N GLU A 368 5.65 -8.22 20.04
CA GLU A 368 6.78 -9.05 20.49
C GLU A 368 6.51 -9.66 21.85
N TYR A 369 7.12 -10.82 22.06
CA TYR A 369 7.08 -11.53 23.32
C TYR A 369 8.51 -11.79 23.74
N THR A 370 8.90 -11.26 24.89
CA THR A 370 10.26 -11.40 25.43
C THR A 370 10.19 -12.20 26.71
N GLU A 371 10.93 -13.30 26.77
CA GLU A 371 11.04 -14.11 27.98
C GLU A 371 11.92 -13.38 29.00
N GLY A 372 11.40 -13.20 30.21
CA GLY A 372 12.15 -12.61 31.32
C GLY A 372 12.37 -13.62 32.45
N GLN A 373 13.32 -13.30 33.34
CA GLN A 373 13.65 -14.20 34.46
C GLN A 373 12.52 -14.31 35.49
N SER A 374 11.80 -13.20 35.74
CA SER A 374 10.72 -13.13 36.73
C SER A 374 9.34 -12.94 36.10
N ASN A 375 9.25 -12.19 35.01
CA ASN A 375 8.04 -11.93 34.25
C ASN A 375 8.36 -11.98 32.76
N ASP A 376 7.45 -12.54 31.98
CA ASP A 376 7.48 -12.40 30.54
C ASP A 376 6.94 -11.02 30.14
N VAL A 377 7.39 -10.46 29.02
CA VAL A 377 6.95 -9.13 28.55
C VAL A 377 6.32 -9.25 27.17
N LEU A 378 5.06 -8.81 27.06
CA LEU A 378 4.36 -8.63 25.79
C LEU A 378 4.47 -7.16 25.38
N GLU A 379 5.19 -6.88 24.30
CA GLU A 379 5.47 -5.52 23.82
C GLU A 379 4.76 -5.22 22.49
N VAL A 380 4.04 -4.09 22.44
CA VAL A 380 3.41 -3.57 21.23
C VAL A 380 4.36 -2.56 20.57
N VAL A 381 5.00 -2.95 19.47
CA VAL A 381 5.90 -2.08 18.73
C VAL A 381 5.10 -1.32 17.69
N THR A 382 5.21 0.01 17.65
CA THR A 382 4.50 0.86 16.68
C THR A 382 5.44 1.39 15.58
N TRP A 383 4.89 1.90 14.49
CA TRP A 383 5.66 2.53 13.41
C TRP A 383 6.31 3.86 13.82
N LYS A 384 5.68 4.59 14.75
CA LYS A 384 6.27 5.80 15.32
C LYS A 384 7.37 5.39 16.29
N ARG A 385 8.56 5.93 16.08
CA ARG A 385 9.70 5.73 16.99
C ARG A 385 9.32 6.37 18.34
N ARG A 386 8.98 5.53 19.31
CA ARG A 386 8.85 5.97 20.70
C ARG A 386 10.21 5.88 21.38
N ASP A 387 10.39 6.68 22.42
CA ASP A 387 11.58 6.61 23.26
C ASP A 387 11.72 5.20 23.82
N ALA A 388 12.94 4.65 23.84
CA ALA A 388 13.20 3.30 24.35
C ALA A 388 12.80 3.09 25.81
N ASN A 389 12.53 4.19 26.53
CA ASN A 389 12.11 4.21 27.93
C ASN A 389 10.58 4.29 28.10
N ASP A 390 9.79 4.37 27.03
CA ASP A 390 8.34 4.34 27.13
C ASP A 390 7.85 2.93 27.49
N GLN A 391 7.24 2.79 28.66
CA GLN A 391 6.67 1.52 29.15
C GLN A 391 5.18 1.38 28.86
N SER A 392 4.54 2.37 28.22
CA SER A 392 3.09 2.36 27.99
C SER A 392 2.64 1.32 26.94
N ASN A 393 3.59 0.66 26.27
CA ASN A 393 3.36 -0.37 25.26
C ASN A 393 3.77 -1.78 25.73
N ARG A 394 4.07 -1.98 27.02
CA ARG A 394 4.57 -3.25 27.56
C ARG A 394 3.67 -3.80 28.65
N LEU A 395 3.14 -5.00 28.46
CA LEU A 395 2.42 -5.73 29.50
C LEU A 395 3.31 -6.83 30.07
N GLU A 396 3.59 -6.76 31.37
CA GLU A 396 4.24 -7.85 32.11
C GLU A 396 3.25 -8.99 32.36
N LEU A 397 3.70 -10.22 32.18
CA LEU A 397 2.90 -11.43 32.30
C LEU A 397 3.59 -12.40 33.26
N PRO A 398 2.86 -13.03 34.21
CA PRO A 398 3.43 -14.01 35.12
C PRO A 398 3.96 -15.23 34.36
N VAL A 399 5.09 -15.76 34.82
CA VAL A 399 5.71 -16.97 34.25
C VAL A 399 4.72 -18.13 34.34
N GLY A 400 4.19 -18.55 33.18
CA GLY A 400 3.16 -19.59 33.07
C GLY A 400 1.88 -19.14 32.38
N LEU A 401 1.57 -17.84 32.40
CA LEU A 401 0.43 -17.30 31.64
C LEU A 401 0.68 -17.38 30.14
N ARG A 402 1.95 -17.27 29.71
CA ARG A 402 2.40 -17.37 28.32
C ARG A 402 1.74 -18.51 27.54
N LYS A 403 1.84 -19.73 28.04
CA LYS A 403 1.35 -20.93 27.34
C LYS A 403 -0.16 -20.88 27.10
N LYS A 404 -0.90 -20.23 28.01
CA LYS A 404 -2.35 -20.05 27.90
C LYS A 404 -2.72 -18.95 26.91
N VAL A 405 -1.96 -17.85 26.88
CA VAL A 405 -2.28 -16.69 26.03
C VAL A 405 -1.71 -16.79 24.61
N LEU A 406 -0.70 -17.64 24.39
CA LEU A 406 0.00 -17.74 23.11
C LEU A 406 -0.93 -17.94 21.89
N PRO A 407 -1.96 -18.82 21.93
CA PRO A 407 -2.88 -18.97 20.81
C PRO A 407 -3.63 -17.68 20.48
N ASN A 408 -4.07 -16.95 21.52
CA ASN A 408 -4.81 -15.70 21.32
C ASN A 408 -3.89 -14.56 20.87
N VAL A 409 -2.62 -14.55 21.31
CA VAL A 409 -1.60 -13.61 20.80
C VAL A 409 -1.28 -13.90 19.33
N GLN A 410 -1.27 -15.17 18.91
CA GLN A 410 -1.12 -15.54 17.49
C GLN A 410 -2.33 -15.05 16.67
N GLU A 411 -3.55 -15.21 17.19
CA GLU A 411 -4.74 -14.65 16.56
C GLU A 411 -4.70 -13.12 16.49
N LEU A 412 -4.26 -12.45 17.56
CA LEU A 412 -4.05 -11.00 17.56
C LEU A 412 -3.04 -10.59 16.49
N ARG A 413 -1.90 -11.29 16.38
CA ARG A 413 -0.93 -11.03 15.31
C ARG A 413 -1.56 -11.22 13.93
N ARG A 414 -2.40 -12.24 13.72
CA ARG A 414 -3.09 -12.46 12.44
C ARG A 414 -4.06 -11.33 12.09
N ARG A 415 -4.73 -10.73 13.10
CA ARG A 415 -5.66 -9.61 12.90
C ARG A 415 -4.95 -8.26 12.72
N VAL A 416 -3.85 -8.05 13.46
CA VAL A 416 -3.05 -6.82 13.38
C VAL A 416 -2.21 -6.79 12.11
N PHE A 417 -1.70 -7.95 11.69
CA PHE A 417 -0.99 -8.15 10.43
C PHE A 417 -1.88 -9.00 9.54
N PRO A 418 -2.88 -8.41 8.85
CA PRO A 418 -3.35 -9.05 7.64
C PRO A 418 -2.11 -9.37 6.80
N VAL A 419 -2.11 -10.55 6.17
CA VAL A 419 -0.96 -11.17 5.50
C VAL A 419 -0.35 -10.26 4.40
N ASP A 420 -1.01 -9.15 4.07
CA ASP A 420 -0.65 -8.18 3.05
C ASP A 420 -0.08 -6.87 3.61
N GLY A 421 1.12 -6.95 4.22
CA GLY A 421 2.04 -5.80 4.37
C GLY A 421 1.53 -4.55 5.14
N PRO A 422 2.40 -3.54 5.31
CA PRO A 422 1.97 -2.25 5.88
C PRO A 422 0.92 -1.58 4.96
N PRO A 423 -0.09 -0.89 5.51
CA PRO A 423 -1.13 -0.24 4.72
C PRO A 423 -0.51 0.71 3.68
N VAL A 424 -0.87 0.47 2.41
CA VAL A 424 -0.44 1.20 1.22
C VAL A 424 -0.68 2.71 1.34
N SER A 425 -1.52 3.17 2.27
CA SER A 425 -1.79 4.58 2.58
C SER A 425 -0.57 5.42 3.00
N MET A 426 0.55 4.83 3.43
CA MET A 426 1.80 5.59 3.67
C MET A 426 2.78 5.54 2.50
N TRP A 427 2.49 4.75 1.46
CA TRP A 427 3.29 4.67 0.26
C TRP A 427 2.72 5.67 -0.74
N LYS A 428 3.41 6.81 -0.93
CA LYS A 428 3.30 7.51 -2.22
C LYS A 428 3.90 6.55 -3.24
N PRO A 429 3.14 6.01 -4.21
CA PRO A 429 3.77 5.37 -5.34
C PRO A 429 4.65 6.45 -5.99
N PRO A 430 5.97 6.26 -6.11
CA PRO A 430 6.70 7.10 -7.04
C PRO A 430 6.01 6.94 -8.39
N LEU A 431 5.63 8.07 -9.00
CA LEU A 431 5.03 8.12 -10.33
C LEU A 431 5.68 7.07 -11.24
N PRO A 432 4.91 6.31 -12.06
CA PRO A 432 5.51 5.42 -13.05
C PRO A 432 6.61 6.19 -13.77
N PRO A 433 7.82 5.61 -13.93
CA PRO A 433 9.01 6.34 -14.35
C PRO A 433 8.65 7.26 -15.50
N ARG A 434 8.70 8.57 -15.23
CA ARG A 434 8.33 9.60 -16.19
C ARG A 434 9.17 9.31 -17.42
N VAL A 435 8.51 9.06 -18.55
CA VAL A 435 9.13 8.91 -19.86
C VAL A 435 9.92 10.19 -20.11
N VAL A 436 11.19 10.20 -19.68
CA VAL A 436 12.18 11.09 -20.25
C VAL A 436 12.43 10.43 -21.60
N ALA A 437 11.64 10.81 -22.59
CA ALA A 437 11.98 10.52 -23.97
C ALA A 437 13.44 10.93 -24.12
N GLU A 438 14.29 10.02 -24.60
CA GLU A 438 15.67 10.35 -24.91
C GLU A 438 15.64 11.65 -25.73
N PRO A 439 16.32 12.71 -25.28
CA PRO A 439 16.38 13.91 -26.09
C PRO A 439 16.92 13.47 -27.45
N PRO A 440 16.24 13.77 -28.56
CA PRO A 440 16.73 13.40 -29.87
C PRO A 440 18.16 13.95 -29.97
N SER A 441 19.13 13.07 -30.17
CA SER A 441 20.56 13.38 -30.25
C SER A 441 20.93 14.24 -31.48
N GLY A 442 19.98 14.96 -32.06
CA GLY A 442 20.22 15.96 -33.08
C GLY A 442 20.42 17.33 -32.44
N SER A 443 21.63 17.87 -32.53
CA SER A 443 21.97 19.27 -32.21
C SER A 443 21.37 20.27 -33.22
N GLY A 444 20.07 20.13 -33.49
CA GLY A 444 19.33 20.93 -34.45
C GLY A 444 18.52 22.04 -33.77
N LEU A 445 18.26 23.11 -34.52
CA LEU A 445 17.45 24.26 -34.10
C LEU A 445 16.12 23.83 -33.45
N VAL A 446 15.48 22.79 -34.00
CA VAL A 446 14.20 22.25 -33.50
C VAL A 446 14.34 21.68 -32.08
N ALA A 447 15.45 21.01 -31.77
CA ALA A 447 15.68 20.43 -30.45
C ALA A 447 15.97 21.53 -29.39
N GLU A 448 16.70 22.58 -29.77
CA GLU A 448 16.95 23.73 -28.90
C GLU A 448 15.67 24.53 -28.63
N LEU A 449 14.83 24.74 -29.64
CA LEU A 449 13.52 25.39 -29.48
C LEU A 449 12.56 24.55 -28.63
N GLN A 450 12.56 23.22 -28.78
CA GLN A 450 11.75 22.33 -27.95
C GLN A 450 12.19 22.40 -26.49
N LYS A 451 13.50 22.44 -26.22
CA LYS A 451 14.03 22.56 -24.87
C LYS A 451 13.62 23.88 -24.20
N LEU A 452 13.61 24.99 -24.94
CA LEU A 452 13.11 26.27 -24.42
C LEU A 452 11.61 26.20 -24.10
N ALA A 453 10.81 25.54 -24.95
CA ALA A 453 9.38 25.39 -24.72
C ALA A 453 9.09 24.53 -23.49
N ASP A 454 9.87 23.47 -23.28
CA ASP A 454 9.74 22.60 -22.11
C ASP A 454 10.11 23.33 -20.81
N LEU A 455 11.11 24.23 -20.82
CA LEU A 455 11.48 25.06 -19.67
C LEU A 455 10.39 26.09 -19.33
N HIS A 456 9.79 26.70 -20.36
CA HIS A 456 8.68 27.63 -20.20
C HIS A 456 7.43 26.95 -19.64
N ALA A 457 7.06 25.77 -20.18
CA ALA A 457 5.94 24.97 -19.68
C ALA A 457 6.14 24.47 -18.23
N GLN A 458 7.39 24.36 -17.77
CA GLN A 458 7.73 24.03 -16.38
C GLN A 458 7.72 25.26 -15.45
N GLY A 459 7.53 26.47 -15.98
CA GLY A 459 7.58 27.72 -15.21
C GLY A 459 8.98 28.07 -14.70
N LEU A 460 10.03 27.53 -15.33
CA LEU A 460 11.43 27.81 -14.97
C LEU A 460 11.97 29.08 -15.62
N ILE A 461 11.32 29.52 -16.70
CA ILE A 461 11.56 30.79 -17.37
C ILE A 461 10.21 31.43 -17.65
N ASP A 462 10.15 32.75 -17.60
CA ASP A 462 8.92 33.50 -17.89
C ASP A 462 8.70 33.74 -19.40
N ASP A 463 7.57 34.37 -19.74
CA ASP A 463 7.18 34.65 -21.14
C ASP A 463 8.20 35.53 -21.88
N ASP A 464 8.87 36.44 -21.18
CA ASP A 464 9.79 37.41 -21.79
C ASP A 464 11.18 36.79 -21.95
N GLU A 465 11.67 36.06 -20.95
CA GLU A 465 12.88 35.24 -21.03
C GLU A 465 12.76 34.20 -22.15
N PHE A 466 11.60 33.55 -22.30
CA PHE A 466 11.36 32.60 -23.38
C PHE A 466 11.42 33.26 -24.77
N LYS A 467 10.82 34.45 -24.93
CA LYS A 467 10.89 35.20 -26.20
C LYS A 467 12.33 35.62 -26.53
N GLU A 468 13.09 36.08 -25.56
CA GLU A 468 14.48 36.52 -25.75
C GLU A 468 15.39 35.34 -26.10
N ALA A 469 15.29 34.23 -25.35
CA ALA A 469 16.05 33.02 -25.63
C ALA A 469 15.71 32.43 -27.00
N LYS A 470 14.43 32.44 -27.40
CA LYS A 470 13.99 32.01 -28.73
C LYS A 470 14.61 32.85 -29.85
N ARG A 471 14.67 34.18 -29.68
CA ARG A 471 15.31 35.09 -30.65
C ARG A 471 16.82 34.85 -30.75
N ALA A 472 17.49 34.67 -29.61
CA ALA A 472 18.93 34.41 -29.57
C ALA A 472 19.32 33.11 -30.30
N VAL A 473 18.55 32.04 -30.09
CA VAL A 473 18.76 30.74 -30.74
C VAL A 473 18.57 30.83 -32.27
N ILE A 474 17.55 31.55 -32.73
CA ILE A 474 17.31 31.77 -34.17
C ILE A 474 18.43 32.62 -34.80
N ALA A 475 18.82 33.72 -34.14
CA ALA A 475 19.87 34.62 -34.63
C ALA A 475 21.25 33.94 -34.69
N GLY A 476 21.57 33.08 -33.72
CA GLY A 476 22.84 32.36 -33.67
C GLY A 476 23.04 31.33 -34.78
N ARG A 477 21.96 30.90 -35.46
CA ARG A 477 22.00 29.95 -36.59
C ARG A 477 21.86 30.62 -37.96
N ALA A 478 21.54 31.92 -38.00
CA ALA A 478 21.47 32.71 -39.23
C ALA A 478 22.83 33.31 -39.65
N LYS A 479 23.85 33.19 -38.79
CA LYS A 479 25.25 33.45 -39.11
C LYS A 479 25.93 32.14 -39.47
#